data_AF-A0A956S2M3-F1
#
_entry.id   AF-A0A956S2M3-F1
#
_cell.length_a   1.000
_cell.length_b   1.000
_cell.length_c   1.000
_cell.angle_alpha   90.00
_cell.angle_beta   90.00
_cell.angle_gamma   90.00
#
_symmetry.space_group_name_H-M   'P 1'
#
loop_
_entity.id
_entity.type
_entity.pdbx_description
1 polymer ?
#
loop_
_entity_poly.entity_id
_entity_poly.type
_entity_poly.pdbx_seq_one_letter_code
_entity_poly.pdbx_strand_id
1 'polypeptide(L)'
;MKTFFKFILLVVVLNIVRYFVGGPIEGVTIMEPMHEVMPLFPDTFDNDFSTTDFALSFFYNFMMWFTATWVFHIAHPAVSGNMIMKSLKLFGLMCLFFISLAAIYMNHYADPIKKFYLFSMLDAIIVFTVVALANGLIYPKLFAKNAAKEISAS
;
A
#
# COMPACT_ATOMS: atom_id res chain seq x y z
N MET A 1 -20.01 -14.68 0.29
CA MET A 1 -20.46 -13.37 -0.26
C MET A 1 -20.27 -12.19 0.71
N LYS A 2 -20.73 -12.24 1.98
CA LYS A 2 -20.57 -11.12 2.95
C LYS A 2 -19.12 -10.72 3.23
N THR A 3 -18.19 -11.69 3.31
CA THR A 3 -16.76 -11.44 3.54
C THR A 3 -16.11 -10.67 2.40
N PHE A 4 -16.44 -11.03 1.15
CA PHE A 4 -15.92 -10.37 -0.06
C PHE A 4 -16.30 -8.88 -0.12
N PHE A 5 -17.56 -8.54 0.17
CA PHE A 5 -17.97 -7.13 0.22
C PHE A 5 -17.30 -6.35 1.37
N LYS A 6 -17.08 -6.98 2.53
CA LYS A 6 -16.30 -6.37 3.62
C LYS A 6 -14.86 -6.11 3.20
N PHE A 7 -14.27 -6.99 2.40
CA PHE A 7 -12.95 -6.81 1.81
C PHE A 7 -12.91 -5.62 0.86
N ILE A 8 -13.82 -5.56 -0.11
CA ILE A 8 -13.92 -4.43 -1.03
C ILE A 8 -14.05 -3.13 -0.24
N LEU A 9 -14.97 -3.09 0.73
CA LEU A 9 -15.19 -1.92 1.56
C LEU A 9 -13.91 -1.53 2.33
N LEU A 10 -13.24 -2.49 2.96
CA LEU A 10 -11.99 -2.25 3.67
C LEU A 10 -10.94 -1.65 2.73
N VAL A 11 -10.74 -2.23 1.56
CA VAL A 11 -9.75 -1.76 0.57
C VAL A 11 -10.08 -0.36 0.07
N VAL A 12 -11.36 -0.05 -0.19
CA VAL A 12 -11.80 1.30 -0.56
C VAL A 12 -11.48 2.29 0.55
N VAL A 13 -11.81 1.96 1.82
CA VAL A 13 -11.52 2.84 2.95
C VAL A 13 -10.01 3.03 3.15
N LEU A 14 -9.21 1.97 2.99
CA LEU A 14 -7.75 2.05 3.08
C LEU A 14 -7.15 2.92 1.97
N ASN A 15 -7.70 2.85 0.74
CA ASN A 15 -7.31 3.75 -0.35
C ASN A 15 -7.64 5.20 -0.01
N ILE A 16 -8.85 5.48 0.51
CA ILE A 16 -9.22 6.82 0.97
C ILE A 16 -8.22 7.32 2.02
N VAL A 17 -7.89 6.51 3.04
CA VAL A 17 -6.89 6.89 4.04
C VAL A 17 -5.52 7.15 3.42
N ARG A 18 -5.07 6.33 2.46
CA ARG A 18 -3.82 6.55 1.73
C ARG A 18 -3.81 7.91 1.04
N TYR A 19 -4.86 8.28 0.31
CA TYR A 19 -4.89 9.55 -0.42
C TYR A 19 -5.07 10.76 0.50
N PHE A 20 -5.92 10.68 1.53
CA PHE A 20 -6.22 11.83 2.40
C PHE A 20 -5.27 12.00 3.59
N VAL A 21 -4.54 10.95 3.98
CA VAL A 21 -3.56 11.00 5.08
C VAL A 21 -2.15 10.79 4.54
N GLY A 22 -1.92 9.75 3.73
CA GLY A 22 -0.63 9.50 3.09
C GLY A 22 -0.25 10.59 2.09
N GLY A 23 -1.16 10.96 1.18
CA GLY A 23 -0.93 11.95 0.14
C GLY A 23 -0.38 13.30 0.64
N PRO A 24 -0.95 13.91 1.71
CA PRO A 24 -0.36 15.11 2.30
C PRO A 24 1.04 14.90 2.88
N ILE A 25 1.30 13.75 3.53
CA ILE A 25 2.63 13.42 4.08
C ILE A 25 3.64 13.26 2.93
N GLU A 26 3.28 12.52 1.89
CA GLU A 26 4.10 12.35 0.68
C GLU A 26 4.40 13.71 0.04
N GLY A 27 3.35 14.53 -0.13
CA GLY A 27 3.40 15.85 -0.75
C GLY A 27 4.44 16.77 -0.12
N VAL A 28 4.54 16.77 1.21
CA VAL A 28 5.47 17.64 1.95
C VAL A 28 6.86 17.05 2.17
N THR A 29 7.05 15.74 1.94
CA THR A 29 8.31 15.06 2.28
C THR A 29 9.10 14.55 1.08
N ILE A 30 8.44 13.99 0.07
CA ILE A 30 9.10 13.20 -0.97
C ILE A 30 8.62 13.48 -2.39
N MET A 31 7.42 14.05 -2.58
CA MET A 31 6.84 14.18 -3.92
C MET A 31 7.66 15.09 -4.83
N GLU A 32 8.06 16.27 -4.35
CA GLU A 32 8.87 17.21 -5.13
C GLU A 32 10.20 16.59 -5.61
N PRO A 33 11.09 16.08 -4.74
CA PRO A 33 12.37 15.54 -5.18
C PRO A 33 12.27 14.24 -6.00
N MET A 34 11.16 13.49 -5.87
CA MET A 34 10.88 12.33 -6.71
C MET A 34 10.50 12.75 -8.14
N HIS A 35 9.63 13.75 -8.28
CA HIS A 35 9.11 14.19 -9.59
C HIS A 35 10.08 15.08 -10.36
N GLU A 36 11.05 15.73 -9.72
CA GLU A 36 12.11 16.52 -10.38
C GLU A 36 12.85 15.75 -11.48
N VAL A 37 13.00 14.44 -11.31
CA VAL A 37 13.78 13.58 -12.23
C VAL A 37 12.95 13.20 -13.46
N MET A 38 11.63 13.07 -13.31
CA MET A 38 10.74 12.56 -14.35
C MET A 38 10.78 13.35 -15.67
N PRO A 39 10.67 14.69 -15.69
CA PRO A 39 10.71 15.45 -16.93
C PRO A 39 12.08 15.45 -17.62
N LEU A 40 13.16 15.09 -16.90
CA LEU A 40 14.51 15.01 -17.45
C LEU A 40 14.75 13.72 -18.25
N PHE A 41 13.91 12.69 -18.09
CA PHE A 41 14.05 11.38 -18.73
C PHE A 41 12.72 10.91 -19.36
N PRO A 42 12.23 11.60 -20.43
CA PRO A 42 10.94 11.32 -21.06
C PRO A 42 10.84 9.91 -21.67
N ASP A 43 11.95 9.33 -22.13
CA ASP A 43 11.97 7.97 -22.66
C ASP A 43 11.82 6.89 -21.56
N THR A 44 11.98 7.29 -20.29
CA THR A 44 11.85 6.41 -19.11
C THR A 44 10.55 6.67 -18.35
N PHE A 45 10.17 7.93 -18.22
CA PHE A 45 8.96 8.36 -17.53
C PHE A 45 8.00 8.95 -18.55
N ASP A 46 6.90 8.24 -18.80
CA ASP A 46 5.86 8.70 -19.72
C ASP A 46 5.30 10.05 -19.23
N ASN A 47 5.53 11.10 -20.00
CA ASN A 47 5.12 12.47 -19.66
C ASN A 47 3.69 12.78 -20.12
N ASP A 48 3.09 11.94 -20.97
CA ASP A 48 1.74 12.14 -21.51
C ASP A 48 0.72 11.34 -20.69
N PHE A 49 0.56 11.69 -19.42
CA PHE A 49 -0.34 11.00 -18.51
C PHE A 49 -1.82 11.21 -18.91
N SER A 50 -2.43 10.23 -19.57
CA SER A 50 -3.79 10.32 -20.06
C SER A 50 -4.84 10.02 -18.97
N THR A 51 -6.11 10.30 -19.26
CA THR A 51 -7.22 9.89 -18.38
C THR A 51 -7.30 8.38 -18.21
N THR A 52 -6.89 7.61 -19.23
CA THR A 52 -6.82 6.15 -19.16
C THR A 52 -5.73 5.70 -18.20
N ASP A 53 -4.55 6.34 -18.23
CA ASP A 53 -3.44 6.03 -17.32
C ASP A 53 -3.79 6.35 -15.87
N PHE A 54 -4.55 7.42 -15.66
CA PHE A 54 -5.12 7.73 -14.36
C PHE A 54 -6.04 6.61 -13.87
N ALA A 55 -7.01 6.17 -14.69
CA ALA A 55 -7.92 5.09 -14.32
C ALA A 55 -7.19 3.77 -14.04
N LEU A 56 -6.20 3.42 -14.88
CA LEU A 56 -5.35 2.25 -14.69
C LEU A 56 -4.52 2.34 -13.41
N SER A 57 -3.93 3.49 -13.11
CA SER A 57 -3.19 3.73 -11.87
C SER A 57 -4.07 3.53 -10.63
N PHE A 58 -5.31 4.03 -10.65
CA PHE A 58 -6.28 3.78 -9.57
C PHE A 58 -6.62 2.30 -9.44
N PHE A 59 -6.82 1.60 -10.55
CA PHE A 59 -7.10 0.17 -10.55
C PHE A 59 -5.92 -0.65 -10.03
N TYR A 60 -4.69 -0.36 -10.46
CA TYR A 60 -3.48 -1.04 -9.98
C TYR A 60 -3.26 -0.82 -8.48
N ASN A 61 -3.46 0.41 -7.99
CA ASN A 61 -3.44 0.70 -6.56
C ASN A 61 -4.51 -0.10 -5.81
N PHE A 62 -5.74 -0.14 -6.32
CA PHE A 62 -6.81 -0.95 -5.72
C PHE A 62 -6.40 -2.43 -5.65
N MET A 63 -5.88 -3.01 -6.73
CA MET A 63 -5.47 -4.41 -6.79
C MET A 63 -4.29 -4.72 -5.85
N MET A 64 -3.33 -3.81 -5.74
CA MET A 64 -2.22 -3.91 -4.79
C MET A 64 -2.74 -3.96 -3.35
N TRP A 65 -3.58 -2.99 -2.95
CA TRP A 65 -4.13 -2.93 -1.59
C TRP A 65 -5.10 -4.08 -1.30
N PHE A 66 -5.84 -4.53 -2.30
CA PHE A 66 -6.67 -5.72 -2.21
C PHE A 66 -5.83 -6.95 -1.90
N THR A 67 -4.76 -7.16 -2.65
CA THR A 67 -3.82 -8.27 -2.43
C THR A 67 -3.17 -8.17 -1.05
N ALA A 68 -2.71 -6.98 -0.65
CA ALA A 68 -2.09 -6.79 0.66
C ALA A 68 -3.06 -7.10 1.82
N THR A 69 -4.28 -6.62 1.72
CA THR A 69 -5.34 -6.88 2.71
C THR A 69 -5.71 -8.37 2.73
N TRP A 70 -5.71 -9.03 1.57
CA TRP A 70 -5.98 -10.46 1.47
C TRP A 70 -4.91 -11.32 2.12
N VAL A 71 -3.63 -11.03 1.85
CA VAL A 71 -2.49 -11.66 2.54
C VAL A 71 -2.61 -11.45 4.05
N PHE A 72 -2.93 -10.22 4.48
CA PHE A 72 -3.15 -9.92 5.89
C PHE A 72 -4.27 -10.77 6.51
N HIS A 73 -5.43 -10.86 5.85
CA HIS A 73 -6.58 -11.64 6.33
C HIS A 73 -6.24 -13.11 6.58
N ILE A 74 -5.43 -13.71 5.70
CA ILE A 74 -5.00 -15.10 5.85
C ILE A 74 -3.95 -15.25 6.94
N ALA A 75 -2.96 -14.35 6.98
CA ALA A 75 -1.76 -14.51 7.80
C ALA A 75 -1.88 -13.98 9.24
N HIS A 76 -2.77 -13.02 9.51
CA HIS A 76 -2.85 -12.39 10.84
C HIS A 76 -3.15 -13.34 12.01
N PRO A 77 -3.84 -14.49 11.86
CA PRO A 77 -4.03 -15.44 12.96
C PRO A 77 -2.69 -16.04 13.44
N ALA A 78 -1.73 -16.26 12.54
CA ALA A 78 -0.42 -16.84 12.85
C ALA A 78 0.58 -15.84 13.46
N VAL A 79 0.26 -14.54 13.46
CA VAL A 79 1.13 -13.48 13.95
C VAL A 79 0.73 -13.07 15.37
N SER A 80 1.70 -12.94 16.27
CA SER A 80 1.48 -12.50 17.65
C SER A 80 1.33 -10.97 17.78
N GLY A 81 0.55 -10.54 18.78
CA GLY A 81 0.31 -9.14 19.13
C GLY A 81 -1.14 -8.69 18.93
N ASN A 82 -1.43 -7.43 19.27
CA ASN A 82 -2.73 -6.81 18.97
C ASN A 82 -2.90 -6.59 17.44
N MET A 83 -4.10 -6.23 16.99
CA MET A 83 -4.37 -6.14 15.54
C MET A 83 -3.52 -5.09 14.83
N ILE A 84 -3.19 -3.97 15.49
CA ILE A 84 -2.29 -2.95 14.95
C ILE A 84 -0.90 -3.54 14.73
N MET A 85 -0.36 -4.25 15.72
CA MET A 85 0.95 -4.90 15.63
C MET A 85 0.98 -5.98 14.54
N LYS A 86 -0.07 -6.81 14.45
CA LYS A 86 -0.22 -7.82 13.39
C LYS A 86 -0.19 -7.16 12.01
N SER A 87 -0.92 -6.06 11.87
CA SER A 87 -1.00 -5.29 10.62
C SER A 87 0.35 -4.70 10.25
N LEU A 88 1.01 -4.02 11.17
CA LEU A 88 2.36 -3.46 10.96
C LEU A 88 3.38 -4.52 10.54
N LYS A 89 3.39 -5.69 11.18
CA LYS A 89 4.31 -6.78 10.81
C LYS A 89 4.07 -7.27 9.39
N LEU A 90 2.83 -7.57 9.03
CA LEU A 90 2.50 -8.15 7.73
C LEU A 90 2.63 -7.11 6.59
N PHE A 91 2.15 -5.88 6.79
CA PHE A 91 2.38 -4.80 5.83
C PHE A 91 3.84 -4.38 5.76
N GLY A 92 4.60 -4.49 6.85
CA GLY A 92 6.05 -4.29 6.83
C GLY A 92 6.77 -5.30 5.93
N LEU A 93 6.38 -6.58 5.95
CA LEU A 93 6.93 -7.58 5.03
C LEU A 93 6.61 -7.26 3.57
N MET A 94 5.39 -6.79 3.30
CA MET A 94 4.99 -6.37 1.95
C MET A 94 5.77 -5.12 1.52
N CYS A 95 5.95 -4.14 2.41
CA CYS A 95 6.78 -2.96 2.17
C CYS A 95 8.22 -3.35 1.82
N LEU A 96 8.84 -4.27 2.58
CA LEU A 96 10.19 -4.76 2.30
C LEU A 96 10.28 -5.41 0.91
N PHE A 97 9.26 -6.14 0.48
CA PHE A 97 9.21 -6.69 -0.87
C PHE A 97 9.19 -5.58 -1.94
N PHE A 98 8.36 -4.54 -1.76
CA PHE A 98 8.32 -3.39 -2.66
C PHE A 98 9.65 -2.63 -2.72
N ILE A 99 10.27 -2.39 -1.56
CA ILE A 99 11.60 -1.77 -1.46
C ILE A 99 12.65 -2.62 -2.18
N SER A 100 12.59 -3.94 -2.03
CA SER A 100 13.54 -4.85 -2.69
C SER A 100 13.40 -4.79 -4.21
N LEU A 101 12.16 -4.75 -4.73
CA LEU A 101 11.92 -4.55 -6.16
C LEU A 101 12.45 -3.20 -6.64
N ALA A 102 12.15 -2.11 -5.92
CA ALA A 102 12.65 -0.77 -6.25
C ALA A 102 14.19 -0.72 -6.26
N ALA A 103 14.85 -1.38 -5.31
CA ALA A 103 16.31 -1.46 -5.26
C ALA A 103 16.91 -2.24 -6.44
N ILE A 104 16.26 -3.31 -6.88
CA ILE A 104 16.66 -4.05 -8.09
C ILE A 104 16.55 -3.15 -9.31
N TYR A 105 15.40 -2.49 -9.50
CA TYR A 105 15.23 -1.55 -10.62
C TYR A 105 16.25 -0.42 -10.59
N MET A 106 16.47 0.18 -9.41
CA MET A 106 17.47 1.23 -9.22
C MET A 106 18.86 0.85 -9.76
N ASN A 107 19.28 -0.41 -9.62
CA ASN A 107 20.58 -0.88 -10.13
C ASN A 107 20.65 -0.98 -11.66
N HIS A 108 19.52 -1.00 -12.36
CA HIS A 108 19.45 -1.06 -13.82
C HIS A 108 19.45 0.32 -14.50
N TYR A 109 19.28 1.41 -13.76
CA TYR A 109 19.20 2.76 -14.31
C TYR A 109 20.42 3.63 -14.02
N ALA A 110 20.58 4.70 -14.81
CA ALA A 110 21.61 5.71 -14.64
C ALA A 110 21.46 6.46 -13.30
N ASP A 111 22.56 6.99 -12.76
CA ASP A 111 22.61 7.64 -11.44
C ASP A 111 21.53 8.71 -11.19
N PRO A 112 21.17 9.58 -12.15
CA PRO A 112 20.12 10.57 -11.94
C PRO A 112 18.73 9.94 -11.67
N ILE A 113 18.44 8.80 -12.31
CA ILE A 113 17.17 8.07 -12.16
C ILE A 113 17.11 7.34 -10.82
N LYS A 114 18.26 6.99 -10.23
CA LYS A 114 18.29 6.32 -8.92
C LYS A 114 17.64 7.13 -7.80
N LYS A 115 17.69 8.47 -7.91
CA LYS A 115 17.02 9.39 -6.98
C LYS A 115 15.51 9.10 -6.94
N PHE A 116 14.86 8.88 -8.08
CA PHE A 116 13.44 8.51 -8.15
C PHE A 116 13.15 7.22 -7.35
N TYR A 117 13.95 6.17 -7.56
CA TYR A 117 13.76 4.90 -6.86
C TYR A 117 14.02 5.01 -5.35
N LEU A 118 14.98 5.83 -4.92
CA LEU A 118 15.23 6.07 -3.51
C LEU A 118 14.02 6.75 -2.84
N PHE A 119 13.44 7.77 -3.47
CA PHE A 119 12.22 8.40 -2.96
C PHE A 119 10.99 7.48 -3.05
N SER A 120 10.91 6.61 -4.05
CA SER A 120 9.87 5.57 -4.12
C SER A 120 9.98 4.55 -2.99
N MET A 121 11.19 4.20 -2.53
CA MET A 121 11.37 3.38 -1.33
C MET A 121 10.88 4.10 -0.06
N LEU A 122 11.14 5.40 0.05
CA LEU A 122 10.65 6.22 1.16
C LEU A 122 9.11 6.36 1.12
N ASP A 123 8.53 6.52 -0.07
CA ASP A 123 7.08 6.51 -0.30
C ASP A 123 6.46 5.22 0.24
N ALA A 124 7.02 4.07 -0.15
CA ALA A 124 6.56 2.78 0.35
C ALA A 124 6.57 2.71 1.88
N ILE A 125 7.63 3.20 2.55
CA ILE A 125 7.69 3.21 4.02
C ILE A 125 6.54 4.02 4.62
N ILE A 126 6.30 5.24 4.12
CA ILE A 126 5.26 6.13 4.61
C ILE A 126 3.88 5.49 4.38
N VAL A 127 3.60 5.10 3.14
CA VAL A 127 2.30 4.61 2.71
C VAL A 127 1.94 3.30 3.38
N PHE A 128 2.84 2.32 3.39
CA PHE A 128 2.57 1.06 4.06
C PHE A 128 2.37 1.24 5.56
N THR A 129 3.08 2.18 6.20
CA THR A 129 2.87 2.47 7.63
C THR A 129 1.48 3.05 7.88
N VAL A 130 1.09 4.08 7.12
CA VAL A 130 -0.24 4.72 7.26
C VAL A 130 -1.36 3.70 7.03
N VAL A 131 -1.28 2.92 5.95
CA VAL A 131 -2.28 1.91 5.62
C VAL A 131 -2.30 0.77 6.65
N ALA A 132 -1.14 0.33 7.15
CA ALA A 132 -1.05 -0.71 8.17
C ALA A 132 -1.72 -0.28 9.48
N LEU A 133 -1.49 0.97 9.93
CA LEU A 133 -2.13 1.52 11.12
C LEU A 133 -3.65 1.58 10.93
N ALA A 134 -4.11 2.09 9.80
CA ALA A 134 -5.54 2.16 9.47
C ALA A 134 -6.18 0.77 9.42
N ASN A 135 -5.54 -0.19 8.77
CA ASN A 135 -6.02 -1.58 8.70
C ASN A 135 -6.12 -2.19 10.11
N GLY A 136 -5.10 -2.00 10.95
CA GLY A 136 -5.11 -2.49 12.33
C GLY A 136 -6.28 -1.97 13.18
N LEU A 137 -6.75 -0.75 12.90
CA LEU A 137 -7.87 -0.10 13.58
C LEU A 137 -9.24 -0.48 13.00
N ILE A 138 -9.34 -0.61 11.67
CA ILE A 138 -10.61 -0.80 10.96
C ILE A 138 -10.97 -2.29 10.84
N TYR A 139 -9.98 -3.14 10.60
CA TYR A 139 -10.20 -4.57 10.33
C TYR A 139 -10.99 -5.27 11.46
N PRO A 140 -10.68 -5.11 12.76
CA PRO A 140 -11.49 -5.71 13.82
C PRO A 140 -12.95 -5.27 13.77
N LYS A 141 -13.22 -4.00 13.44
CA LYS A 141 -14.59 -3.46 13.40
C LYS A 141 -15.42 -4.10 12.29
N LEU A 142 -14.80 -4.42 11.15
CA LEU A 142 -15.48 -5.05 10.02
C LEU A 142 -15.61 -6.58 10.19
N PHE A 143 -14.64 -7.24 10.82
CA PHE A 143 -14.53 -8.70 10.84
C PHE A 143 -14.81 -9.37 12.21
N ALA A 144 -14.89 -8.64 13.33
CA ALA A 144 -15.08 -9.21 14.68
C ALA A 144 -16.39 -10.01 14.86
N LYS A 145 -17.47 -9.68 14.14
CA LYS A 145 -18.75 -10.41 14.25
C LYS A 145 -18.75 -11.84 13.69
N ASN A 146 -17.72 -12.23 12.94
CA ASN A 146 -17.64 -13.58 12.36
C ASN A 146 -16.90 -14.57 13.30
N ALA A 147 -15.93 -14.08 14.09
CA ALA A 147 -15.14 -14.93 14.99
C ALA A 147 -15.95 -15.52 16.15
N ALA A 148 -16.92 -14.77 16.69
CA ALA A 148 -17.78 -15.26 17.79
C ALA A 148 -18.79 -16.33 17.34
N LYS A 149 -19.12 -16.40 16.04
CA LYS A 149 -20.08 -17.36 15.51
C LYS A 149 -19.45 -18.71 15.15
N GLU A 150 -18.18 -18.71 14.75
CA GLU A 150 -17.45 -19.93 14.42
C GLU A 150 -17.08 -20.73 15.68
N ILE A 151 -16.80 -20.06 16.80
CA ILE A 151 -16.55 -20.71 18.11
C ILE A 151 -17.84 -21.30 18.71
N SER A 152 -19.01 -20.74 18.40
CA SER A 152 -20.30 -21.30 18.85
C SER A 152 -20.83 -22.44 17.98
N ALA A 153 -20.16 -22.74 16.86
CA ALA A 153 -20.56 -23.75 15.89
C ALA A 153 -19.57 -24.93 15.81
N SER A 154 -18.52 -24.91 16.64
CA SER A 154 -17.53 -25.98 16.87
C SER A 154 -17.70 -26.55 18.27
#